data_AF-A0A4S4FI22-F1
#
_entry.id   AF-A0A4S4FI22-F1
#
_cell.length_a   1.000
_cell.length_b   1.000
_cell.length_c   1.000
_cell.angle_alpha   90.00
_cell.angle_beta   90.00
_cell.angle_gamma   90.00
#
_symmetry.space_group_name_H-M   'P 1'
#
loop_
_entity.id
_entity.type
_entity.pdbx_description
1 polymer ?
#
loop_
_entity_poly.entity_id
_entity_poly.type
_entity_poly.pdbx_seq_one_letter_code
_entity_poly.pdbx_strand_id
1 'polypeptide(L)' 'MTTEFDAADTIRQVSEKLITKYPNLSSTGITAMVRDAVLALQQAPIQDYISVLAEREVKRKLKLK' A
#
# COMPACT_ATOMS: atom_id res chain seq x y z
N MET A 1 20.60 11.83 -1.47
CA MET A 1 19.58 11.78 -2.53
C MET A 1 18.30 11.36 -1.86
N THR A 2 17.40 12.30 -1.61
CA THR A 2 16.08 12.01 -1.04
C THR A 2 15.21 11.64 -2.23
N THR A 3 14.87 10.37 -2.39
CA THR A 3 13.87 9.95 -3.36
C THR A 3 12.58 10.66 -2.99
N GLU A 4 12.14 11.64 -3.78
CA GLU A 4 10.82 12.24 -3.58
C GLU A 4 9.79 11.11 -3.66
N PHE A 5 9.13 10.85 -2.54
CA PHE A 5 8.13 9.80 -2.43
C PHE A 5 6.91 10.17 -3.27
N ASP A 6 6.77 9.54 -4.44
CA ASP A 6 5.57 9.67 -5.26
C ASP A 6 4.48 8.71 -4.74
N ALA A 7 3.57 9.25 -3.93
CA ALA A 7 2.43 8.52 -3.41
C ALA A 7 1.50 8.02 -4.52
N ALA A 8 1.33 8.77 -5.61
CA ALA A 8 0.43 8.39 -6.68
C ALA A 8 0.98 7.19 -7.45
N ASP A 9 2.28 7.19 -7.78
CA ASP A 9 2.90 6.03 -8.43
C ASP A 9 2.95 4.82 -7.49
N THR A 10 3.22 5.03 -6.20
CA THR A 10 3.20 3.95 -5.20
C THR A 10 1.82 3.31 -5.09
N ILE A 11 0.75 4.10 -5.03
CA ILE A 11 -0.62 3.59 -4.98
C ILE A 11 -0.93 2.76 -6.22
N ARG A 12 -0.55 3.25 -7.40
CA ARG A 12 -0.79 2.56 -8.68
C ARG A 12 -0.08 1.21 -8.70
N GLN A 13 1.23 1.18 -8.47
CA GLN A 13 2.03 -0.05 -8.53
C GLN A 13 1.55 -1.11 -7.52
N VAL A 14 1.25 -0.70 -6.29
CA VAL A 14 0.83 -1.62 -5.23
C VAL A 14 -0.59 -2.14 -5.49
N SER A 15 -1.49 -1.28 -5.99
CA SER A 15 -2.86 -1.69 -6.34
C SER A 15 -2.88 -2.68 -7.49
N GLU A 16 -2.13 -2.43 -8.57
CA GLU A 16 -2.01 -3.35 -9.71
C GLU A 16 -1.52 -4.73 -9.25
N LYS A 17 -0.46 -4.77 -8.45
CA LYS A 17 0.11 -6.02 -7.93
C LYS A 17 -0.89 -6.78 -7.04
N LEU A 18 -1.65 -6.09 -6.21
CA LEU A 18 -2.65 -6.69 -5.33
C LEU A 18 -3.89 -7.18 -6.08
N ILE A 19 -4.34 -6.44 -7.11
CA ILE A 19 -5.46 -6.86 -7.97
C ILE A 19 -5.10 -8.14 -8.71
N THR A 20 -3.89 -8.24 -9.27
CA THR A 20 -3.41 -9.47 -9.92
C THR A 20 -3.29 -10.64 -8.93
N LYS A 21 -2.84 -10.37 -7.69
CA LYS A 21 -2.64 -11.41 -6.68
C LYS A 21 -3.94 -11.87 -6.00
N TYR A 22 -4.94 -10.99 -5.93
CA TYR A 22 -6.22 -11.25 -5.28
C TYR A 22 -7.40 -10.89 -6.21
N PRO A 23 -7.59 -11.64 -7.32
CA PRO A 23 -8.63 -11.36 -8.30
C PRO A 23 -10.06 -11.54 -7.75
N ASN A 24 -10.20 -12.23 -6.61
CA ASN A 24 -11.49 -12.45 -5.94
C ASN A 24 -11.95 -11.27 -5.08
N LEU A 25 -11.10 -10.25 -4.89
CA LEU A 25 -11.43 -9.05 -4.14
C LEU A 25 -11.80 -7.91 -5.08
N SER A 26 -12.67 -7.01 -4.62
CA SER A 26 -13.05 -5.81 -5.37
C SER A 26 -11.82 -4.94 -5.63
N SER A 27 -11.53 -4.67 -6.90
CA SER A 27 -10.44 -3.79 -7.33
C SER A 27 -10.57 -2.40 -6.72
N THR A 28 -11.78 -1.86 -6.64
CA THR A 28 -12.09 -0.58 -5.97
C THR A 28 -11.77 -0.62 -4.48
N GLY A 29 -12.04 -1.75 -3.82
CA GLY A 29 -11.70 -1.97 -2.41
C GLY A 29 -10.19 -2.07 -2.17
N ILE A 30 -9.47 -2.77 -3.03
CA ILE A 30 -8.00 -2.86 -2.98
C ILE A 30 -7.38 -1.47 -3.11
N THR A 31 -7.76 -0.71 -4.14
CA THR A 31 -7.20 0.63 -4.38
C THR A 31 -7.48 1.58 -3.21
N ALA A 32 -8.67 1.54 -2.62
CA ALA A 32 -9.01 2.35 -1.44
C ALA A 32 -8.12 1.98 -0.24
N MET A 33 -7.94 0.69 0.04
CA MET A 33 -7.07 0.22 1.13
C MET A 33 -5.61 0.60 0.94
N VAL A 34 -5.10 0.52 -0.31
CA VAL A 34 -3.73 0.93 -0.65
C VAL A 34 -3.54 2.43 -0.47
N ARG A 35 -4.52 3.23 -0.93
CA ARG A 35 -4.50 4.69 -0.77
C ARG A 35 -4.44 5.10 0.70
N ASP A 36 -5.30 4.52 1.54
CA ASP A 36 -5.32 4.82 2.97
C ASP A 36 -4.00 4.43 3.65
N ALA A 37 -3.43 3.28 3.28
CA ALA A 37 -2.14 2.84 3.78
C ALA A 37 -1.02 3.82 3.39
N VAL A 38 -0.97 4.25 2.13
CA VAL A 38 0.03 5.20 1.63
C VAL A 38 -0.10 6.57 2.32
N LEU A 39 -1.32 7.08 2.49
CA LEU A 39 -1.55 8.35 3.19
C LEU A 39 -1.18 8.28 4.68
N ALA A 40 -1.48 7.17 5.35
CA ALA A 40 -1.08 6.96 6.74
C ALA A 40 0.45 6.95 6.90
N LEU A 41 1.15 6.48 5.88
CA LEU A 41 2.59 6.35 5.88
C LEU A 41 3.31 7.63 5.44
N GLN A 42 2.69 8.49 4.64
CA GLN A 42 3.19 9.84 4.38
C GLN A 42 3.32 10.69 5.64
N GLN A 43 2.49 10.42 6.66
CA GLN A 43 2.57 11.11 7.95
C GLN A 43 3.64 10.51 8.89
N ALA A 44 4.26 9.39 8.51
CA ALA A 44 5.33 8.78 9.29
C ALA A 44 6.67 9.44 8.96
N PRO A 45 7.50 9.75 9.98
CA PRO A 45 8.81 10.41 9.80
C PRO A 45 9.86 9.55 9.06
N ILE A 46 9.54 8.29 8.73
CA ILE A 46 10.44 7.35 8.06
C ILE A 46 9.79 6.91 6.75
N GLN A 47 10.25 7.49 5.64
CA GLN A 47 9.72 7.19 4.30
C GLN A 47 10.33 5.94 3.65
N ASP A 48 11.54 5.55 4.08
CA ASP A 48 12.30 4.42 3.49
C ASP A 48 11.68 3.03 3.73
N TYR A 49 10.75 2.90 4.68
CA TYR A 49 10.16 1.60 5.08
C TYR A 49 8.64 1.54 4.88
N ILE A 50 8.05 2.55 4.23
CA ILE A 50 6.61 2.67 4.00
C ILE A 50 6.04 1.44 3.31
N SER A 51 6.67 0.97 2.23
CA SER A 51 6.18 -0.19 1.47
C SER A 51 6.11 -1.47 2.32
N VAL A 52 7.09 -1.69 3.20
CA VAL A 52 7.16 -2.87 4.09
C VAL A 52 6.15 -2.76 5.22
N LEU A 53 5.99 -1.57 5.80
CA LEU A 53 5.02 -1.30 6.86
C LEU A 53 3.57 -1.38 6.36
N ALA A 54 3.29 -0.86 5.15
CA ALA A 54 2.01 -1.02 4.46
C ALA A 54 1.67 -2.50 4.26
N GLU A 55 2.60 -3.28 3.70
CA GLU A 55 2.36 -4.69 3.41
C GLU A 55 2.10 -5.50 4.69
N ARG A 56 2.81 -5.18 5.77
CA ARG A 56 2.65 -5.82 7.08
C ARG A 56 1.32 -5.46 7.74
N GLU A 57 0.90 -4.21 7.68
CA GLU A 57 -0.41 -3.76 8.19
C GLU A 57 -1.56 -4.43 7.43
N VAL A 58 -1.48 -4.49 6.11
CA VAL A 58 -2.49 -5.14 5.27
C VAL A 58 -2.58 -6.64 5.59
N LYS A 59 -1.45 -7.35 5.70
CA LYS A 59 -1.43 -8.76 6.14
C LYS A 59 -2.07 -8.94 7.52
N ARG A 60 -1.76 -8.05 8.47
CA ARG A 60 -2.31 -8.11 9.82
C ARG A 60 -3.83 -7.88 9.85
N LYS A 61 -4.34 -6.89 9.11
CA LYS A 61 -5.79 -6.61 9.01
C LYS A 61 -6.56 -7.74 8.33
N LEU A 62 -5.95 -8.39 7.34
CA LEU A 62 -6.56 -9.50 6.63
C LEU A 62 -6.44 -10.85 7.37
N LYS A 63 -5.80 -10.89 8.55
CA LYS A 63 -5.44 -12.13 9.27
C LYS A 63 -4.72 -13.16 8.37
N LEU A 64 -4.00 -12.69 7.36
CA LEU A 64 -3.19 -13.54 6.51
C LEU A 64 -1.86 -13.77 7.25
N LYS A 65 -1.60 -15.03 7.60
CA LYS A 65 -0.38 -15.46 8.27
C LYS A 65 0.77 -15.57 7.28
#